data_AF-A0A2P6G5R2-F1
#
_entry.id   AF-A0A2P6G5R2-F1
#
_cell.length_a   1.000
_cell.length_b   1.000
_cell.length_c   1.000
_cell.angle_alpha   90.00
_cell.angle_beta   90.00
_cell.angle_gamma   90.00
#
_symmetry.space_group_name_H-M   'P 1'
#
loop_
_entity.id
_entity.type
_entity.pdbx_description
1 polymer ?
#
loop_
_entity_poly.entity_id
_entity_poly.type
_entity_poly.pdbx_seq_one_letter_code
_entity_poly.pdbx_strand_id
1 'polypeptide(L)' 'MTTLSIYRIPNINVINFIYTQASKITAQISKAREYNRTVSELKKLSPRILEDIGIAQSNINSVAYDHIYGKKVR' A
#
# COMPACT_ATOMS: atom_id res chain seq x y z
N MET A 1 -37.32 13.33 -41.18
CA MET A 1 -37.28 13.62 -39.73
C MET A 1 -36.03 12.97 -39.16
N THR A 2 -34.93 13.70 -39.03
CA THR A 2 -33.64 13.18 -38.53
C THR A 2 -33.60 13.33 -37.01
N THR A 3 -33.51 12.21 -36.30
CA THR A 3 -33.33 12.20 -34.85
C THR A 3 -31.85 12.47 -34.52
N LEU A 4 -31.56 13.60 -33.87
CA LEU A 4 -30.24 13.88 -33.32
C LEU A 4 -30.07 13.09 -32.02
N SER A 5 -29.33 11.98 -32.08
CA SER A 5 -28.91 11.26 -30.89
C SER A 5 -27.70 11.97 -30.28
N ILE A 6 -27.91 12.64 -29.14
CA ILE A 6 -26.85 13.31 -28.38
C ILE A 6 -26.08 12.23 -27.61
N TYR A 7 -24.99 11.73 -28.19
CA TYR A 7 -24.06 10.87 -27.46
C TYR A 7 -23.23 11.71 -26.48
N ARG A 8 -23.45 11.51 -25.18
CA ARG A 8 -22.57 12.04 -24.13
C ARG A 8 -21.24 11.30 -24.18
N ILE A 9 -20.24 11.85 -24.87
CA ILE A 9 -18.90 11.30 -24.90
C ILE A 9 -18.25 11.61 -23.55
N PRO A 10 -17.97 10.61 -22.69
CA PRO A 10 -17.29 10.88 -21.43
C PRO A 10 -15.87 11.38 -21.72
N ASN A 11 -15.42 12.36 -20.94
CA ASN A 11 -14.09 12.92 -21.11
C ASN A 11 -13.03 11.85 -20.76
N ILE A 12 -12.33 11.37 -21.78
CA ILE A 12 -11.30 10.31 -21.69
C ILE A 12 -10.23 10.66 -20.65
N ASN A 13 -9.90 11.95 -20.47
CA ASN A 13 -8.91 12.39 -19.49
C ASN A 13 -9.38 12.18 -18.05
N VAL A 14 -10.67 12.36 -17.77
CA VAL A 14 -11.26 12.14 -16.44
C VAL A 14 -11.28 10.65 -16.11
N ILE A 15 -11.62 9.81 -17.08
CA ILE A 15 -11.60 8.35 -16.93
C ILE A 15 -10.17 7.86 -16.62
N ASN A 16 -9.18 8.31 -17.40
CA ASN A 16 -7.77 7.94 -17.19
C ASN A 16 -7.23 8.43 -15.84
N PHE A 17 -7.63 9.62 -15.40
CA PHE A 17 -7.29 10.14 -14.08
C PHE A 17 -7.89 9.27 -12.96
N ILE A 18 -9.16 8.89 -13.06
CA ILE A 18 -9.81 8.02 -12.05
C ILE A 18 -9.09 6.68 -11.96
N TYR A 19 -8.78 6.05 -13.10
CA TYR A 19 -8.07 4.76 -13.11
C TYR A 19 -6.66 4.85 -12.51
N THR A 20 -5.91 5.91 -12.83
CA THR A 20 -4.55 6.09 -12.29
C THR A 20 -4.55 6.41 -10.79
N GLN A 21 -5.57 7.09 -10.28
CA GLN A 21 -5.70 7.33 -8.85
C GLN A 21 -6.19 6.09 -8.09
N ALA A 22 -7.14 5.34 -8.67
CA ALA A 22 -7.60 4.07 -8.11
C ALA A 22 -6.45 3.05 -8.00
N SER A 23 -5.61 2.94 -9.03
CA SER A 23 -4.46 2.02 -8.99
C SER A 23 -3.46 2.37 -7.89
N LYS A 24 -3.19 3.68 -7.69
CA LYS A 24 -2.35 4.17 -6.58
C LYS A 24 -2.95 3.84 -5.22
N ILE A 25 -4.27 4.02 -5.05
CA ILE A 25 -4.97 3.71 -3.80
C ILE A 25 -4.90 2.21 -3.52
N THR A 26 -5.21 1.36 -4.50
CA THR A 26 -5.12 -0.09 -4.34
C THR A 26 -3.71 -0.53 -3.96
N ALA A 27 -2.68 0.05 -4.60
CA ALA A 27 -1.29 -0.22 -4.26
C ALA A 27 -0.95 0.18 -2.82
N GLN A 28 -1.43 1.33 -2.34
CA GLN A 28 -1.25 1.76 -0.96
C GLN A 28 -1.97 0.86 0.04
N ILE A 29 -3.20 0.42 -0.26
CA ILE A 29 -3.95 -0.51 0.59
C ILE A 29 -3.23 -1.85 0.70
N SER A 30 -2.71 -2.37 -0.41
CA SER A 30 -1.92 -3.60 -0.40
C SER A 30 -0.69 -3.48 0.50
N LYS A 31 0.05 -2.37 0.39
CA LYS A 31 1.19 -2.08 1.29
C LYS A 31 0.78 -1.99 2.75
N ALA A 32 -0.33 -1.33 3.06
CA ALA A 32 -0.83 -1.23 4.43
C ALA A 32 -1.22 -2.60 5.01
N ARG A 33 -1.84 -3.47 4.21
CA ARG A 33 -2.16 -4.86 4.60
C ARG A 33 -0.90 -5.67 4.86
N GLU A 34 0.09 -5.55 3.98
CA GLU A 34 1.37 -6.23 4.11
C GLU A 34 2.12 -5.78 5.36
N TYR A 35 2.21 -4.47 5.60
CA TYR A 35 2.78 -3.91 6.83
C TYR A 35 2.13 -4.47 8.10
N ASN A 36 0.79 -4.46 8.17
CA ASN A 36 0.07 -4.98 9.34
C ASN A 36 0.32 -6.48 9.53
N ARG A 37 0.40 -7.24 8.43
CA ARG A 37 0.72 -8.67 8.46
C ARG A 37 2.14 -8.89 8.99
N THR A 38 3.14 -8.20 8.46
CA THR A 38 4.54 -8.30 8.90
C THR A 38 4.69 -7.95 10.38
N VAL A 39 4.05 -6.86 10.85
CA VAL A 39 4.06 -6.51 12.28
C VAL A 39 3.41 -7.60 13.12
N SER A 40 2.29 -8.17 12.69
CA SER A 40 1.62 -9.26 13.40
C SER A 40 2.49 -10.52 13.47
N GLU A 41 3.14 -10.89 12.38
CA GLU A 41 4.04 -12.04 12.30
C GLU A 41 5.26 -11.85 13.20
N LEU A 42 5.92 -10.68 13.16
CA LEU A 42 7.05 -10.36 14.03
C LEU A 42 6.66 -10.33 15.52
N LYS A 43 5.48 -9.81 15.86
CA LYS A 43 4.99 -9.80 17.25
C LYS A 43 4.64 -11.18 17.80
N LYS A 44 4.42 -12.17 16.93
CA LYS A 44 4.20 -13.58 17.35
C LYS A 44 5.52 -14.29 17.70
N LEU A 45 6.66 -13.77 17.23
CA LEU A 45 7.96 -14.34 17.55
C LEU A 45 8.34 -14.04 19.00
N SER A 46 9.07 -14.98 19.62
CA SER A 46 9.58 -14.78 20.97
C SER A 46 10.70 -13.72 20.98
N PRO A 47 10.93 -13.02 22.10
CA PRO A 47 12.02 -12.05 22.21
C PRO A 47 13.38 -12.62 21.82
N ARG A 48 13.66 -13.88 22.18
CA ARG A 48 14.91 -14.57 21.82
C ARG A 48 15.04 -14.77 20.32
N ILE A 49 13.98 -15.20 19.62
CA ILE A 49 14.02 -15.36 18.16
C ILE A 49 14.22 -14.00 17.48
N LEU A 50 13.57 -12.96 18.00
CA LEU A 50 13.74 -11.60 17.49
C LEU A 50 15.18 -11.10 17.69
N GLU A 51 15.79 -11.40 18.83
CA GLU A 51 17.19 -11.09 19.12
C GLU A 51 18.16 -11.87 18.21
N ASP A 52 17.91 -13.17 17.99
CA ASP A 52 18.71 -14.02 17.11
C ASP A 52 18.73 -13.51 15.66
N ILE A 53 17.63 -12.91 15.18
CA ILE A 53 17.55 -12.29 13.85
C ILE A 53 17.95 -10.80 13.85
N GLY A 54 18.45 -10.28 14.98
CA GLY A 54 18.93 -8.90 15.10
C GLY A 54 17.83 -7.83 15.13
N ILE A 55 16.60 -8.18 15.47
CA ILE A 55 15.47 -7.25 15.56
C ILE A 55 15.09 -7.05 17.04
N ALA A 56 15.28 -5.82 17.55
CA ALA A 56 14.73 -5.47 18.85
C ALA A 56 13.20 -5.40 18.80
N GLN A 57 12.50 -5.86 19.85
CA GLN A 57 11.03 -5.76 19.93
C GLN A 57 10.50 -4.34 19.72
N SER A 58 11.20 -3.34 20.26
CA SER A 58 10.89 -1.92 20.06
C SER A 58 11.00 -1.47 18.61
N ASN A 59 11.84 -2.14 17.81
CA ASN A 59 12.11 -1.78 16.42
C ASN A 59 11.20 -2.49 15.41
N ILE A 60 10.33 -3.42 15.84
CA ILE A 60 9.44 -4.19 14.93
C ILE A 60 8.70 -3.27 13.96
N ASN A 61 8.09 -2.20 14.46
CA ASN A 61 7.32 -1.28 13.61
C ASN A 61 8.22 -0.53 12.62
N SER A 62 9.42 -0.13 13.04
CA SER A 62 10.38 0.57 12.17
C SER A 62 10.90 -0.35 11.07
N VAL A 63 11.28 -1.58 11.41
CA VAL A 63 11.79 -2.57 10.46
C VAL A 63 10.70 -2.97 9.47
N ALA A 64 9.47 -3.22 9.94
CA ALA A 64 8.34 -3.52 9.06
C ALA A 64 8.00 -2.34 8.14
N TYR A 65 8.11 -1.11 8.64
CA TYR A 65 7.89 0.08 7.82
C TYR A 65 8.95 0.22 6.73
N ASP A 66 10.23 0.11 7.08
CA ASP A 66 11.35 0.22 6.14
C ASP A 66 11.32 -0.88 5.08
N HIS A 67 10.87 -2.09 5.43
CA HIS A 67 10.70 -3.20 4.50
C HIS A 67 9.63 -2.93 3.42
N ILE A 68 8.49 -2.34 3.80
CA ILE A 68 7.33 -2.17 2.90
C ILE A 68 7.35 -0.83 2.15
N TYR A 69 7.76 0.23 2.83
CA TYR A 69 7.73 1.59 2.30
C TYR A 69 9.10 2.09 1.84
N GLY A 70 10.16 1.35 2.16
CA GLY A 70 11.54 1.77 1.97
C GLY A 70 12.04 2.64 3.13
N LYS A 71 13.36 2.66 3.32
CA LYS A 71 14.01 3.47 4.34
C LYS A 71 13.77 4.94 4.03
N LYS A 72 13.21 5.70 4.99
CA LYS A 72 13.17 7.16 4.89
C LYS A 72 14.61 7.69 4.92
N VAL A 73 15.13 8.11 3.77
CA VAL A 73 16.34 8.93 3.71
C VAL A 73 15.98 10.27 4.34
N ARG A 74 16.56 10.56 5.51
CA ARG A 74 16.52 11.87 6.14
C ARG A 74 17.61 12.75 5.54
#